data_AF-A0AAP0Q265-F1
#
_entry.id   AF-A0AAP0Q265-F1
#
_cell.length_a   1.000
_cell.length_b   1.000
_cell.length_c   1.000
_cell.angle_alpha   90.00
_cell.angle_beta   90.00
_cell.angle_gamma   90.00
#
_symmetry.space_group_name_H-M   'P 1'
#
loop_
_entity.id
_entity.type
_entity.pdbx_description
1 polymer ?
#
loop_
_entity_poly.entity_id
_entity_poly.type
_entity_poly.pdbx_seq_one_letter_code
_entity_poly.pdbx_strand_id
1 'polypeptide(L)' 'MANKHTIILMQTSQNRSSRTFMDFGSISQAMDVLITLFRAISHTTESGLSIAPSITSRN' A
#
# COMPACT_ATOMS: atom_id res chain seq x y z
N MET A 1 14.78 12.72 13.91
CA MET A 1 14.78 12.09 12.57
C MET A 1 13.91 12.95 11.68
N ALA A 2 14.49 13.74 10.78
CA ALA A 2 13.72 14.71 9.99
C ALA A 2 12.64 14.01 9.14
N ASN A 3 11.52 14.69 8.92
CA ASN A 3 10.42 14.31 8.01
C ASN A 3 10.96 14.09 6.59
N LYS A 4 11.50 12.89 6.35
CA LYS A 4 11.99 12.46 5.05
C LYS A 4 10.76 12.04 4.25
N HIS A 5 10.54 12.75 3.15
CA HIS A 5 9.53 12.34 2.18
C HIS A 5 9.80 10.90 1.76
N THR A 6 8.79 10.07 1.87
CA THR A 6 8.89 8.62 1.70
C THR A 6 7.85 8.18 0.68
N ILE A 7 8.30 7.45 -0.34
CA ILE A 7 7.43 6.89 -1.36
C ILE A 7 7.47 5.37 -1.19
N ILE A 8 6.30 4.76 -1.06
CA ILE A 8 6.14 3.32 -1.03
C ILE A 8 5.71 2.86 -2.43
N LEU A 9 6.41 1.86 -2.97
CA LEU A 9 6.04 1.17 -4.20
C LEU A 9 5.51 -0.21 -3.86
N MET A 10 4.29 -0.54 -4.29
CA MET A 10 3.65 -1.81 -3.97
C MET A 10 3.14 -2.51 -5.21
N GLN A 11 3.11 -3.84 -5.13
CA GLN A 11 2.55 -4.72 -6.13
C GLN A 11 1.81 -5.85 -5.40
N THR A 12 0.48 -5.85 -5.47
CA THR A 12 -0.37 -6.77 -4.68
C THR A 12 -0.64 -8.11 -5.37
N SER A 13 -0.27 -8.24 -6.65
CA SER A 13 -0.42 -9.44 -7.46
C SER A 13 0.74 -9.55 -8.45
N GLN A 14 1.02 -10.73 -8.99
CA GLN A 14 2.08 -10.90 -10.00
C GLN A 14 1.86 -10.04 -11.25
N ASN A 15 0.64 -9.55 -11.48
CA ASN A 15 0.32 -8.67 -12.60
C ASN A 15 0.95 -7.28 -12.44
N ARG A 16 1.65 -6.80 -13.47
CA ARG A 16 2.24 -5.46 -13.52
C ARG A 16 1.21 -4.34 -13.39
N SER A 17 -0.05 -4.58 -13.78
CA SER A 17 -1.12 -3.60 -13.61
C SER A 17 -1.50 -3.35 -12.15
N SER A 18 -1.10 -4.23 -11.22
CA SER A 18 -1.35 -4.06 -9.77
C SER A 18 -0.33 -3.15 -9.08
N ARG A 19 0.64 -2.60 -9.82
CA ARG A 19 1.65 -1.69 -9.26
C ARG A 19 1.00 -0.36 -8.91
N THR A 20 1.17 0.05 -7.65
CA THR A 20 0.70 1.33 -7.13
C THR A 20 1.78 1.99 -6.28
N PHE A 21 1.65 3.29 -6.05
CA PHE A 21 2.53 4.05 -5.17
C PHE A 21 1.72 4.84 -4.15
N MET A 22 2.32 5.08 -2.99
CA MET A 22 1.77 5.94 -1.94
C MET A 22 2.88 6.88 -1.45
N ASP A 23 2.55 8.15 -1.30
CA ASP A 23 3.47 9.20 -0.88
C ASP A 23 3.20 9.64 0.56
N PHE A 24 4.27 9.89 1.31
CA PHE A 24 4.19 10.27 2.72
C PHE A 24 5.18 11.37 3.07
N GLY A 25 4.79 12.26 3.97
CA GLY A 25 5.68 13.31 4.50
C GLY A 25 6.71 12.79 5.49
N SER A 26 6.50 11.59 6.05
CA SER A 26 7.38 10.99 7.06
C SER A 26 7.43 9.46 6.96
N ILE A 27 8.52 8.87 7.44
CA ILE A 27 8.71 7.42 7.51
C ILE A 27 7.70 6.77 8.46
N SER A 28 7.42 7.40 9.61
CA SER A 28 6.50 6.87 10.62
C SER A 28 5.09 6.71 10.05
N GLN A 29 4.58 7.75 9.36
CA GLN A 29 3.28 7.70 8.69
C GLN A 29 3.22 6.59 7.63
N ALA A 30 4.31 6.41 6.87
CA ALA A 30 4.39 5.36 5.85
C ALA A 30 4.32 3.95 6.46
N MET A 31 4.99 3.73 7.60
CA MET A 31 5.02 2.44 8.29
C MET A 31 3.67 2.08 8.93
N ASP A 32 2.96 3.04 9.53
CA ASP A 32 1.64 2.80 10.11
C ASP A 32 0.62 2.32 9.06
N VAL A 33 0.67 2.94 7.88
CA VAL A 33 -0.17 2.55 6.73
C VAL A 33 0.21 1.18 6.19
N LEU A 34 1.52 0.88 6.10
CA LEU A 34 1.99 -0.43 5.63
C LEU A 34 1.52 -1.56 6.54
N ILE A 35 1.62 -1.40 7.86
CA ILE A 35 1.12 -2.39 8.83
C ILE A 35 -0.38 -2.63 8.64
N THR A 36 -1.16 -1.56 8.50
CA THR A 36 -2.62 -1.64 8.31
C THR A 36 -2.96 -2.38 7.02
N LEU A 37 -2.28 -2.05 5.92
CA LEU A 37 -2.50 -2.66 4.62
C LEU A 37 -2.07 -4.13 4.59
N PHE A 38 -0.94 -4.48 5.19
CA PHE A 38 -0.48 -5.86 5.31
C PHE A 38 -1.51 -6.72 6.05
N ARG A 39 -2.07 -6.20 7.15
CA ARG A 39 -3.11 -6.90 7.92
C ARG A 39 -4.39 -7.08 7.10
N ALA A 40 -4.82 -6.05 6.36
CA ALA A 40 -5.98 -6.14 5.49
C ALA A 40 -5.78 -7.22 4.41
N ILE A 41 -4.64 -7.20 3.71
CA ILE A 41 -4.32 -8.17 2.66
C ILE A 41 -4.21 -9.59 3.24
N SER A 42 -3.51 -9.76 4.36
CA SER A 42 -3.30 -11.06 5.00
C SER A 42 -4.59 -11.67 5.54
N HIS A 43 -5.49 -10.86 6.09
CA HIS A 43 -6.79 -11.31 6.58
C HIS A 43 -7.76 -11.61 5.42
N THR A 44 -7.60 -10.98 4.26
CA THR A 44 -8.39 -11.30 3.06
C THR A 44 -7.92 -12.58 2.33
N THR A 45 -6.70 -13.07 2.59
CA THR A 45 -6.19 -14.31 1.99
C THR A 45 -6.84 -15.59 2.52
N GLU A 46 -7.68 -15.54 3.56
CA GLU A 46 -8.52 -16.68 3.97
C GLU A 46 -9.88 -16.72 3.24
N SER A 47 -10.23 -15.69 2.47
CA SER A 47 -11.54 -15.59 1.79
C SER A 47 -11.47 -15.45 0.25
N GLY A 48 -10.29 -15.55 -0.36
CA GLY A 48 -10.16 -15.72 -1.82
C GLY A 48 -10.69 -14.56 -2.68
N LEU A 49 -11.01 -13.40 -2.12
CA LEU A 49 -11.50 -12.26 -2.87
C LEU A 49 -10.35 -11.28 -3.15
N SER A 50 -9.75 -11.41 -4.34
CA SER A 50 -8.75 -10.48 -4.88
C SER A 50 -9.38 -9.12 -5.16
N ILE A 51 -9.49 -8.26 -4.14
CA ILE A 51 -9.80 -6.84 -4.34
C ILE A 51 -8.47 -6.11 -4.53
N ALA A 52 -8.10 -5.84 -5.79
CA ALA A 52 -7.02 -4.90 -6.07
C ALA A 52 -7.46 -3.53 -5.51
N PRO A 53 -6.71 -2.90 -4.58
CA PRO A 53 -7.05 -1.57 -4.11
C PRO A 53 -6.79 -0.59 -5.25
N SER A 54 -7.84 -0.28 -6.01
CA SER A 54 -7.88 0.79 -7.00
C SER A 54 -7.93 2.14 -6.27
N ILE A 55 -6.83 2.53 -5.63
CA ILE A 55 -6.67 3.90 -5.13
C ILE A 55 -6.26 4.74 -6.33
N THR A 56 -7.27 5.14 -7.12
CA THR A 56 -7.11 6.06 -8.25
C THR A 56 -6.58 7.39 -7.73
N SER A 57 -5.39 7.76 -8.20
CA SER A 57 -4.78 9.08 -8.07
C SER A 57 -5.79 10.15 -8.51
N ARG A 58 -6.23 11.00 -7.57
CA ARG A 58 -6.89 12.27 -7.91
C ARG A 58 -5.81 13.34 -8.00
N ASN A 59 -5.80 13.99 -9.16
CA ASN A 59 -4.99 15.14 -9.55
C ASN A 59 -5.17 16.33 -8.61
#